data_AF-A0A1F4PR78-F1
#
_entry.id   AF-A0A1F4PR78-F1
#
_cell.length_a   1.000
_cell.length_b   1.000
_cell.length_c   1.000
_cell.angle_alpha   90.00
_cell.angle_beta   90.00
_cell.angle_gamma   90.00
#
_symmetry.space_group_name_H-M   'P 1'
#
loop_
_entity.id
_entity.type
_entity.pdbx_description
1 polymer ?
#
loop_
_entity_poly.entity_id
_entity_poly.type
_entity_poly.pdbx_seq_one_letter_code
_entity_poly.pdbx_strand_id
1 'polypeptide(L)'
;MEIYPEFFTYFTSAGTESVLTLYLNPTFGTAPVYSSVNSATSVVDYSTTASVITGGTPLFTFFEVGGLAFSINLFDQAVILEPGDVLVIAARTLSGMNTAYASLSWSERF
;
A
#
# COMPACT_ATOMS: atom_id res chain seq x y z
N MET A 1 -11.63 -11.11 -13.64
CA MET A 1 -11.46 -9.65 -13.52
C MET A 1 -10.08 -9.46 -12.95
N GLU A 2 -9.21 -8.84 -13.74
CA GLU A 2 -7.83 -8.58 -13.37
C GLU A 2 -7.69 -7.11 -12.98
N ILE A 3 -6.91 -6.84 -11.94
CA ILE A 3 -6.63 -5.48 -11.49
C ILE A 3 -5.17 -5.14 -11.76
N TYR A 4 -4.97 -3.97 -12.38
CA TYR A 4 -3.65 -3.46 -12.75
C TYR A 4 -3.36 -2.19 -11.96
N PRO A 5 -2.50 -2.23 -10.93
CA PRO A 5 -2.01 -1.04 -10.25
C PRO A 5 -1.23 -0.15 -11.21
N GLU A 6 -1.52 1.15 -11.18
CA GLU A 6 -1.00 2.11 -12.17
C GLU A 6 -0.03 3.10 -11.54
N PHE A 7 -0.50 3.89 -10.58
CA PHE A 7 0.31 4.87 -9.88
C PHE A 7 0.14 4.70 -8.39
N PHE A 8 1.26 4.74 -7.70
CA PHE A 8 1.30 4.81 -6.25
C PHE A 8 1.97 6.12 -5.85
N THR A 9 1.33 6.91 -4.98
CA THR A 9 1.91 8.15 -4.46
C THR A 9 1.96 8.09 -2.94
N TYR A 10 3.05 8.60 -2.37
CA TYR A 10 3.26 8.68 -0.93
C TYR A 10 3.80 10.04 -0.53
N PHE A 11 3.38 10.54 0.62
CA PHE A 11 3.85 11.79 1.21
C PHE A 11 3.88 11.73 2.74
N THR A 12 4.93 12.28 3.32
CA THR A 12 5.05 12.55 4.77
C THR A 12 5.33 14.02 5.02
N SER A 13 5.08 14.48 6.25
CA SER A 13 5.52 15.80 6.67
C SER A 13 7.04 15.93 6.66
N ALA A 14 7.53 17.16 6.40
CA ALA A 14 8.95 17.46 6.31
C ALA A 14 9.74 17.01 7.55
N GLY A 15 10.95 16.47 7.32
CA GLY A 15 11.85 16.00 8.38
C GLY A 15 11.54 14.61 8.93
N THR A 16 10.66 13.84 8.27
CA THR A 16 10.36 12.44 8.65
C THR A 16 11.20 11.48 7.84
N GLU A 17 11.81 10.49 8.51
CA GLU A 17 12.36 9.32 7.84
C GLU A 17 11.30 8.22 7.83
N SER A 18 11.00 7.68 6.66
CA SER A 18 9.97 6.67 6.49
C SER A 18 10.45 5.53 5.59
N VAL A 19 9.99 4.32 5.91
CA VAL A 19 10.10 3.15 5.06
C VAL A 19 8.71 2.76 4.65
N LEU A 20 8.51 2.59 3.35
CA LEU A 20 7.27 2.11 2.78
C LEU A 20 7.54 0.81 2.03
N THR A 21 6.70 -0.20 2.25
CA THR A 21 6.77 -1.45 1.49
C THR A 21 5.41 -1.82 0.93
N LEU A 22 5.36 -2.16 -0.35
CA LEU A 22 4.21 -2.81 -0.98
C LEU A 22 4.35 -4.32 -0.80
N TYR A 23 3.33 -4.97 -0.23
CA TYR A 23 3.25 -6.41 -0.06
C TYR A 23 2.10 -6.99 -0.86
N LEU A 24 2.36 -8.11 -1.53
CA LEU A 24 1.32 -8.97 -2.10
C LEU A 24 1.02 -10.12 -1.14
N ASN A 25 -0.26 -10.30 -0.82
CA ASN A 25 -0.79 -11.36 0.03
C ASN A 25 -0.09 -11.50 1.39
N PRO A 26 0.19 -10.41 2.13
CA PRO A 26 0.71 -10.54 3.48
C PRO A 26 -0.33 -11.15 4.42
N THR A 27 0.15 -11.71 5.52
CA THR A 27 -0.67 -12.08 6.68
C THR A 27 -0.42 -11.12 7.82
N PHE A 28 -1.45 -10.92 8.65
CA PHE A 28 -1.40 -10.05 9.81
C PHE A 28 -1.72 -10.85 11.06
N GLY A 29 -1.14 -10.49 12.20
CA GLY A 29 -1.49 -11.11 13.48
C GLY A 29 -2.96 -10.92 13.84
N THR A 30 -3.49 -9.72 13.58
CA THR A 30 -4.92 -9.40 13.60
C THR A 30 -5.31 -8.90 12.22
N ALA A 31 -6.28 -9.54 11.59
CA ALA A 31 -6.73 -9.16 10.26
C ALA A 31 -7.32 -7.73 10.26
N PRO A 32 -6.98 -6.89 9.26
CA PRO A 32 -7.67 -5.63 9.02
C PRO A 32 -9.17 -5.86 8.74
N VAL A 33 -10.01 -4.90 9.13
CA VAL A 33 -11.47 -4.92 8.91
C VAL A 33 -11.81 -4.10 7.67
N TYR A 34 -11.93 -4.78 6.53
CA TYR A 34 -12.24 -4.13 5.25
C TYR A 34 -13.52 -3.30 5.25
N SER A 35 -13.42 -2.08 4.71
CA SER A 35 -14.55 -1.25 4.34
C SER A 35 -14.77 -1.34 2.83
N SER A 36 -16.02 -1.57 2.41
CA SER A 36 -16.33 -1.64 0.98
C SER A 36 -16.13 -0.27 0.31
N VAL A 37 -15.36 -0.22 -0.78
CA VAL A 37 -15.29 0.97 -1.65
C VAL A 37 -16.54 1.02 -2.52
N ASN A 38 -16.98 -0.15 -3.02
CA ASN A 38 -18.33 -0.39 -3.49
C ASN A 38 -18.78 -1.80 -3.05
N SER A 39 -20.08 -2.08 -3.12
CA SER A 39 -20.65 -3.37 -2.70
C SER A 39 -20.43 -4.54 -3.68
N ALA A 40 -19.67 -4.35 -4.76
CA ALA A 40 -19.65 -5.26 -5.91
C ALA A 40 -18.26 -5.72 -6.39
N THR A 41 -17.19 -4.93 -6.26
CA THR A 41 -15.92 -5.20 -6.96
C THR A 41 -14.64 -4.90 -6.18
N SER A 42 -14.64 -3.92 -5.26
CA SER A 42 -13.40 -3.52 -4.57
C SER A 42 -13.63 -3.11 -3.10
N VAL A 43 -12.76 -3.56 -2.21
CA VAL A 43 -12.75 -3.21 -0.78
C VAL A 43 -11.38 -2.66 -0.41
N VAL A 44 -11.35 -1.66 0.48
CA VAL A 44 -10.11 -1.06 0.99
C VAL A 44 -10.20 -1.04 2.50
N ASP A 45 -9.07 -1.27 3.16
CA ASP A 45 -8.94 -1.02 4.58
C ASP A 45 -7.69 -0.22 4.90
N TYR A 46 -7.67 0.37 6.08
CA TYR A 46 -6.45 0.82 6.73
C TYR A 46 -6.47 0.40 8.20
N SER A 47 -5.32 -0.02 8.70
CA SER A 47 -5.16 -0.31 10.12
C SER A 47 -3.89 0.34 10.64
N THR A 48 -4.01 1.00 11.80
CA THR A 48 -2.85 1.51 12.55
C THR A 48 -2.44 0.58 13.69
N THR A 49 -3.24 -0.45 13.97
CA THR A 49 -3.02 -1.42 15.07
C THR A 49 -2.50 -2.76 14.58
N ALA A 50 -2.77 -3.15 13.33
CA ALA A 50 -2.19 -4.33 12.68
C ALA A 50 -0.73 -4.05 12.27
N SER A 51 0.16 -3.97 13.25
CA SER A 51 1.56 -3.56 13.08
C SER A 51 2.52 -4.71 12.76
N VAL A 52 2.06 -5.96 12.82
CA VAL A 52 2.88 -7.14 12.54
C VAL A 52 2.45 -7.76 11.22
N ILE A 53 3.31 -7.61 10.22
CA ILE A 53 3.18 -8.23 8.91
C ILE A 53 4.07 -9.47 8.89
N THR A 54 3.50 -10.62 8.53
CA THR A 54 4.21 -11.87 8.30
C THR A 54 3.86 -12.46 6.94
N GLY A 55 4.75 -13.24 6.35
CA GLY A 55 4.50 -13.84 5.03
C GLY A 55 4.33 -12.81 3.91
N GLY A 56 3.64 -13.21 2.84
CA GLY A 56 3.48 -12.41 1.63
C GLY A 56 4.79 -12.20 0.85
N THR A 57 4.68 -11.52 -0.28
CA THR A 57 5.82 -11.14 -1.11
C THR A 57 5.99 -9.62 -1.09
N PRO A 58 7.12 -9.08 -0.57
CA PRO A 58 7.42 -7.67 -0.75
C PRO A 58 7.71 -7.42 -2.23
N LEU A 59 6.91 -6.57 -2.85
CA LEU A 59 7.08 -6.18 -4.25
C LEU A 59 8.10 -5.05 -4.37
N PHE A 60 7.93 -4.01 -3.55
CA PHE A 60 8.78 -2.82 -3.56
C PHE A 60 8.98 -2.28 -2.16
N THR A 61 10.19 -1.80 -1.87
CA THR A 61 10.50 -1.07 -0.64
C THR A 61 11.14 0.26 -0.99
N PHE A 62 10.62 1.33 -0.42
CA PHE A 62 11.08 2.69 -0.60
C PHE A 62 11.51 3.26 0.75
N PHE A 63 12.58 4.03 0.71
CA PHE A 63 13.05 4.82 1.83
C PHE A 63 12.95 6.30 1.45
N GLU A 64 12.30 7.08 2.30
CA GLU A 64 12.09 8.51 2.09
C GLU A 64 12.56 9.29 3.31
N VAL A 65 13.22 10.42 3.05
CA VAL A 65 13.73 11.33 4.08
C VAL A 65 13.25 12.74 3.73
N GLY A 66 12.21 13.18 4.43
CA GLY A 66 11.74 14.54 4.46
C GLY A 66 11.15 15.08 3.15
N GLY A 67 9.83 15.27 3.15
CA GLY A 67 9.19 16.47 2.63
C GLY A 67 8.99 16.56 1.13
N LEU A 68 9.03 15.45 0.39
CA LEU A 68 8.54 15.42 -0.98
C LEU A 68 7.60 14.25 -1.19
N ALA A 69 6.46 14.56 -1.82
CA ALA A 69 5.61 13.51 -2.36
C ALA A 69 6.41 12.78 -3.44
N PHE A 70 6.47 11.46 -3.36
CA PHE A 70 7.00 10.64 -4.45
C PHE A 70 5.87 9.84 -5.09
N SER A 71 5.91 9.76 -6.40
CA SER A 71 5.01 8.92 -7.20
C SER A 71 5.82 7.87 -7.92
N ILE A 72 5.34 6.64 -7.88
CA ILE A 72 5.90 5.50 -8.58
C ILE A 72 4.91 5.09 -9.65
N ASN A 73 5.42 4.94 -10.86
CA ASN A 73 4.71 4.31 -11.95
C ASN A 73 4.82 2.79 -11.81
N LEU A 74 3.70 2.13 -11.57
CA LEU A 74 3.57 0.68 -11.46
C LEU A 74 3.19 0.02 -12.79
N PHE A 75 2.85 0.79 -13.85
CA PHE A 75 2.53 0.23 -15.17
C PHE A 75 3.64 -0.66 -15.72
N ASP A 76 4.90 -0.22 -15.59
CA ASP A 76 6.05 -0.94 -16.14
C ASP A 76 6.48 -2.14 -15.28
N GLN A 77 5.87 -2.31 -14.10
CA GLN A 77 6.25 -3.30 -13.10
C GLN A 77 5.48 -4.62 -13.21
N ALA A 78 4.54 -4.72 -14.16
CA ALA A 78 3.76 -5.94 -14.46
C ALA A 78 3.10 -6.58 -13.21
N VAL A 79 2.69 -5.77 -12.24
CA VAL A 79 1.90 -6.25 -11.10
C VAL A 79 0.48 -6.49 -11.60
N ILE A 80 0.05 -7.76 -11.58
CA ILE A 80 -1.31 -8.17 -11.92
C ILE A 80 -1.89 -8.79 -10.66
N LEU A 81 -3.03 -8.28 -10.21
CA LEU A 81 -3.76 -8.83 -9.08
C LEU A 81 -4.90 -9.71 -9.59
N GLU A 82 -4.92 -10.94 -9.11
CA GLU A 82 -5.97 -11.91 -9.38
C GLU A 82 -7.10 -11.82 -8.36
N PRO A 83 -8.30 -12.35 -8.65
CA PRO A 83 -9.38 -12.41 -7.68
C PRO A 83 -8.94 -13.12 -6.38
N GLY A 84 -9.03 -12.37 -5.27
CA GLY A 84 -8.63 -12.85 -3.93
C GLY A 84 -7.24 -12.40 -3.49
N ASP A 85 -6.45 -11.79 -4.38
CA ASP A 85 -5.20 -11.15 -3.99
C ASP A 85 -5.45 -9.90 -3.13
N VAL A 86 -4.54 -9.66 -2.21
CA VAL A 86 -4.53 -8.51 -1.30
C VAL A 86 -3.21 -7.76 -1.47
N LEU A 87 -3.29 -6.56 -2.03
CA LEU A 87 -2.16 -5.63 -2.11
C LEU A 87 -2.19 -4.70 -0.89
N VAL A 88 -1.07 -4.59 -0.19
CA VAL A 88 -0.95 -3.82 1.06
C VAL A 88 0.18 -2.82 0.94
N ILE A 89 -0.10 -1.59 1.37
CA ILE A 89 0.90 -0.55 1.56
C ILE A 89 1.21 -0.46 3.06
N ALA A 90 2.42 -0.86 3.44
CA ALA A 90 2.90 -0.78 4.81
C ALA A 90 3.84 0.41 4.97
N ALA A 91 3.42 1.42 5.74
CA ALA A 91 4.24 2.57 6.07
C ALA A 91 4.78 2.47 7.50
N ARG A 92 6.06 2.73 7.68
CA ARG A 92 6.72 2.83 8.98
C ARG A 92 7.53 4.12 9.05
N THR A 93 7.24 4.97 10.03
CA THR A 93 8.16 6.06 10.37
C THR A 93 9.32 5.52 11.21
N LEU A 94 10.54 5.92 10.89
CA LEU A 94 11.75 5.57 11.64
C LEU A 94 12.07 6.62 12.71
N SER A 95 11.64 7.86 12.50
CA SER A 95 11.78 8.96 13.44
C SER A 95 10.55 9.87 13.39
N GLY A 96 10.15 10.42 14.55
CA GLY A 96 8.99 11.29 14.67
C GLY A 96 7.63 10.59 14.61
N MET A 97 6.60 11.24 15.15
CA MET A 97 5.20 10.83 14.99
C MET A 97 4.60 11.73 13.91
N ASN A 98 4.25 11.15 12.77
CA ASN A 98 3.75 11.92 11.63
C ASN A 98 2.67 11.20 10.86
N THR A 99 1.84 11.99 10.19
CA THR A 99 0.81 11.49 9.27
C THR A 99 1.46 11.09 7.96
N ALA A 100 1.20 9.86 7.54
CA ALA A 100 1.54 9.38 6.21
C ALA A 100 0.29 9.45 5.32
N TYR A 101 0.47 9.95 4.10
CA TYR A 101 -0.55 9.96 3.07
C TYR A 101 -0.12 9.02 1.96
N ALA A 102 -1.03 8.16 1.52
CA ALA A 102 -0.80 7.24 0.43
C ALA A 102 -2.01 7.25 -0.50
N SER A 103 -1.76 7.16 -1.80
CA SER A 103 -2.79 6.92 -2.81
C SER A 103 -2.34 5.85 -3.79
N LEU A 104 -3.30 5.04 -4.23
CA LEU A 104 -3.11 4.02 -5.24
C LEU A 104 -4.20 4.20 -6.29
N SER A 105 -3.81 4.26 -7.56
CA SER A 105 -4.73 4.14 -8.69
C SER A 105 -4.55 2.78 -9.36
N TRP A 106 -5.65 2.25 -9.89
CA TRP A 106 -5.66 1.01 -10.64
C TRP A 106 -6.71 1.06 -11.74
N SER A 107 -6.56 0.20 -12.74
CA SER A 107 -7.60 -0.12 -13.71
C SER A 107 -8.10 -1.55 -13.57
N GLU A 108 -9.41 -1.72 -13.71
CA GLU A 108 -10.09 -3.02 -13.70
C GLU A 108 -10.36 -3.43 -15.16
N ARG A 109 -9.96 -4.64 -15.56
CA ARG A 109 -10.23 -5.20 -16.89
C ARG A 109 -11.15 -6.41 -16.79
N PHE A 110 -12.13 -6.47 -17.70
CA PHE A 110 -13.19 -7.48 -17.78
C PHE A 110 -12.94 -8.45 -18.93
#